data_AF-A0A840BJ29-F1
#
_entry.id   AF-A0A840BJ29-F1
#
_cell.length_a   1.000
_cell.length_b   1.000
_cell.length_c   1.000
_cell.angle_alpha   90.00
_cell.angle_beta   90.00
_cell.angle_gamma   90.00
#
_symmetry.space_group_name_H-M   'P 1'
#
loop_
_entity.id
_entity.type
_entity.pdbx_description
1 polymer ?
#
loop_
_entity_poly.entity_id
_entity_poly.type
_entity_poly.pdbx_seq_one_letter_code
_entity_poly.pdbx_strand_id
1 'polypeptide(L)'
;MRPAFRIALLIGATLCAALVALFGGSFSLAVEPHNPASGLSAFWLFTGLAVAAPFWVSTLIPSRYPNVLRRCRKACALGLLLLGGLFGSIVVHHLQRGLSAFAEAPHPAFVQGAVLTLSCLGGLLILLWPERRR
;
A
#
# COMPACT_ATOMS: atom_id res chain seq x y z
N MET A 1 20.42 7.26 10.85
CA MET A 1 19.29 6.30 10.70
C MET A 1 19.90 4.92 10.76
N ARG A 2 19.42 3.99 11.59
CA ARG A 2 20.05 2.66 11.71
C ARG A 2 19.89 1.88 10.39
N PRO A 3 20.89 1.11 9.92
CA PRO A 3 20.82 0.37 8.65
C PRO A 3 19.64 -0.61 8.61
N ALA A 4 19.36 -1.31 9.72
CA ALA A 4 18.21 -2.20 9.86
C ALA A 4 16.85 -1.52 9.57
N PHE A 5 16.71 -0.23 9.92
CA PHE A 5 15.47 0.52 9.67
C PHE A 5 15.28 0.85 8.19
N ARG A 6 16.38 1.14 7.47
CA ARG A 6 16.33 1.37 6.02
C ARG A 6 15.97 0.09 5.28
N ILE A 7 16.55 -1.04 5.70
CA ILE A 7 16.23 -2.36 5.14
C ILE A 7 14.74 -2.67 5.33
N ALA A 8 14.20 -2.48 6.54
CA ALA A 8 12.77 -2.71 6.81
C ALA A 8 11.85 -1.83 5.94
N LEU A 9 12.21 -0.56 5.73
CA LEU A 9 11.47 0.33 4.84
C LEU A 9 11.52 -0.13 3.39
N LEU A 10 12.68 -0.56 2.89
CA LEU A 10 12.83 -1.06 1.51
C LEU A 10 12.05 -2.35 1.31
N ILE A 11 12.09 -3.29 2.26
CA ILE A 11 11.30 -4.52 2.22
C ILE A 11 9.80 -4.20 2.23
N GLY A 12 9.37 -3.27 3.08
CA GLY A 12 7.98 -2.81 3.10
C GLY A 12 7.56 -2.17 1.77
N ALA A 13 8.46 -1.39 1.16
CA ALA A 13 8.23 -0.75 -0.12
C ALA A 13 8.08 -1.76 -1.27
N THR A 14 8.96 -2.75 -1.34
CA THR A 14 8.92 -3.79 -2.38
C THR A 14 7.70 -4.68 -2.23
N LEU A 15 7.36 -5.09 -0.99
CA LEU A 15 6.14 -5.83 -0.72
C LEU A 15 4.90 -5.03 -1.10
N CYS A 16 4.81 -3.76 -0.71
CA CYS A 16 3.65 -2.93 -1.02
C CYS A 16 3.50 -2.72 -2.54
N ALA A 17 4.60 -2.44 -3.26
CA ALA A 17 4.60 -2.31 -4.71
C ALA A 17 4.17 -3.61 -5.39
N ALA A 18 4.72 -4.75 -4.97
CA ALA A 18 4.41 -6.05 -5.53
C ALA A 18 2.94 -6.44 -5.30
N LEU A 19 2.42 -6.21 -4.10
CA LEU A 19 1.02 -6.51 -3.78
C LEU A 19 0.07 -5.64 -4.60
N VAL A 20 0.34 -4.34 -4.76
CA VAL A 20 -0.48 -3.46 -5.61
C VAL A 20 -0.42 -3.88 -7.07
N ALA A 21 0.77 -4.23 -7.59
CA ALA A 21 0.92 -4.65 -8.96
C ALA A 21 0.17 -5.97 -9.24
N LEU A 22 0.32 -6.95 -8.34
CA LEU A 22 -0.30 -8.28 -8.46
C LEU A 22 -1.82 -8.22 -8.27
N PHE A 23 -2.30 -7.55 -7.22
CA PHE A 23 -3.73 -7.50 -6.94
C PHE A 23 -4.48 -6.53 -7.84
N GLY A 24 -3.88 -5.38 -8.18
CA GLY A 24 -4.46 -4.46 -9.16
C GLY A 24 -4.57 -5.12 -10.54
N GLY A 25 -3.51 -5.80 -10.99
CA GLY A 25 -3.54 -6.57 -12.23
C GLY A 25 -4.62 -7.66 -12.22
N SER A 26 -4.72 -8.40 -11.12
CA SER A 26 -5.73 -9.45 -10.94
C SER A 26 -7.15 -8.88 -10.91
N PHE A 27 -7.35 -7.72 -10.30
CA PHE A 27 -8.65 -7.04 -10.25
C PHE A 27 -9.10 -6.60 -11.64
N SER A 28 -8.23 -5.95 -12.41
CA SER A 28 -8.57 -5.54 -13.78
C SER A 28 -8.85 -6.75 -14.69
N LEU A 29 -8.10 -7.85 -14.55
CA LEU A 29 -8.38 -9.08 -15.31
C LEU A 29 -9.73 -9.72 -14.92
N ALA A 30 -10.14 -9.60 -13.66
CA ALA A 30 -11.44 -10.09 -13.20
C ALA A 30 -12.61 -9.22 -13.69
N VAL A 31 -12.40 -7.91 -13.86
CA VAL A 31 -13.43 -6.96 -14.34
C VAL A 31 -13.55 -6.97 -15.87
N GLU A 32 -12.44 -7.07 -16.61
CA GLU A 32 -12.41 -7.08 -18.08
C GLU A 32 -11.67 -8.32 -18.63
N PRO A 33 -12.26 -9.52 -18.52
CA PRO A 33 -11.60 -10.78 -18.90
C PRO A 33 -11.43 -10.96 -20.41
N HIS A 34 -12.16 -10.20 -21.24
CA HIS A 34 -12.24 -10.43 -22.69
C HIS A 34 -11.46 -9.43 -23.55
N ASN A 35 -10.88 -8.39 -22.94
CA ASN A 35 -10.07 -7.42 -23.67
C ASN A 35 -9.01 -6.79 -22.76
N PRO A 36 -7.99 -7.57 -22.31
CA PRO A 36 -6.96 -7.02 -21.46
C PRO A 36 -6.20 -5.94 -22.22
N ALA A 37 -6.33 -4.69 -21.76
CA ALA A 37 -5.64 -3.56 -22.36
C ALA A 37 -4.13 -3.85 -22.44
N SER A 38 -3.56 -3.69 -23.63
CA SER A 38 -2.12 -3.83 -23.84
C SER A 38 -1.39 -2.78 -22.99
N GLY A 39 -0.70 -3.22 -21.94
CA GLY A 39 -0.03 -2.34 -20.98
C GLY A 39 -0.60 -2.34 -19.56
N LEU A 40 -1.62 -3.14 -19.27
CA LEU A 40 -2.21 -3.23 -17.94
C LEU A 40 -1.18 -3.62 -16.85
N SER A 41 -0.28 -4.56 -17.16
CA SER A 41 0.83 -4.94 -16.27
C SER A 41 1.80 -3.79 -16.01
N ALA A 42 2.15 -3.02 -17.04
CA ALA A 42 3.00 -1.84 -16.91
C ALA A 42 2.32 -0.76 -16.06
N PHE A 43 1.05 -0.47 -16.31
CA PHE A 43 0.26 0.48 -15.51
C PHE A 43 0.26 0.12 -14.02
N TRP A 44 -0.01 -1.15 -13.69
CA TRP A 44 -0.05 -1.60 -12.30
C TRP A 44 1.33 -1.67 -11.65
N LEU A 45 2.39 -1.93 -12.42
CA LEU A 45 3.78 -1.81 -11.94
C LEU A 45 4.13 -0.35 -11.59
N PHE A 46 3.82 0.61 -12.47
CA PHE A 46 4.05 2.04 -12.19
C PHE A 46 3.21 2.52 -11.00
N THR A 47 1.96 2.07 -10.92
CA THR A 47 1.06 2.37 -9.80
C THR A 47 1.62 1.80 -8.49
N GLY A 48 2.10 0.55 -8.49
CA GLY A 48 2.76 -0.05 -7.33
C GLY A 48 4.01 0.72 -6.92
N LEU A 49 4.82 1.18 -7.87
CA LEU A 49 6.00 2.00 -7.60
C LEU A 49 5.63 3.36 -6.98
N ALA A 50 4.60 4.02 -7.51
CA ALA A 50 4.09 5.28 -7.00
C ALA A 50 3.52 5.14 -5.57
N VAL A 51 2.79 4.06 -5.31
CA VAL A 51 2.28 3.70 -3.98
C VAL A 51 3.42 3.43 -3.00
N ALA A 52 4.52 2.83 -3.46
CA ALA A 52 5.67 2.57 -2.62
C ALA A 52 6.54 3.82 -2.36
N ALA A 53 6.39 4.89 -3.14
CA ALA A 53 7.18 6.12 -3.05
C ALA A 53 7.34 6.68 -1.61
N PRO A 54 6.31 6.69 -0.74
CA PRO A 54 6.44 7.13 0.65
C PRO A 54 7.55 6.40 1.43
N PHE A 55 7.77 5.12 1.13
CA PHE A 55 8.84 4.33 1.76
C PHE A 55 10.21 4.68 1.17
N TRP A 56 10.35 4.70 -0.16
CA TRP A 56 11.62 4.98 -0.83
C TRP A 56 12.12 6.39 -0.54
N VAL A 57 11.26 7.41 -0.63
CA VAL A 57 11.63 8.81 -0.37
C VAL A 57 12.17 8.97 1.06
N SER A 58 11.58 8.28 2.04
CA SER A 58 12.03 8.32 3.43
C SER A 58 13.40 7.66 3.66
N THR A 59 13.84 6.77 2.77
CA THR A 59 15.17 6.13 2.84
C THR A 59 16.27 6.97 2.19
N LEU A 60 15.94 7.76 1.18
CA LEU A 60 16.88 8.59 0.40
C LEU A 60 17.33 9.85 1.16
N ILE A 61 16.52 10.35 2.10
CA ILE A 61 16.85 11.57 2.84
C ILE A 61 18.02 11.33 3.81
N PRO A 62 19.10 12.12 3.73
CA PRO A 62 20.24 12.00 4.64
C PRO A 62 19.85 12.30 6.09
N SER A 63 20.39 11.54 7.04
CA SER A 63 20.15 11.78 8.48
C SER A 63 20.75 13.08 9.01
N ARG A 64 21.53 13.80 8.19
CA ARG A 64 22.06 15.13 8.50
C ARG A 64 20.97 16.20 8.59
N TYR A 65 19.78 15.95 8.04
CA TYR A 65 18.64 16.87 8.07
C TYR A 65 17.45 16.28 8.84
N PRO A 66 17.47 16.28 10.18
CA PRO A 66 16.44 15.61 10.99
C PRO A 66 15.05 16.25 10.82
N ASN A 67 14.98 17.57 10.67
CA ASN A 67 13.71 18.30 10.49
C ASN A 67 13.06 17.99 9.13
N VAL A 68 13.86 17.92 8.06
CA VAL A 68 13.39 17.56 6.72
C VAL A 68 12.92 16.11 6.69
N LEU A 69 13.70 15.20 7.29
CA LEU A 69 13.33 13.79 7.42
C LEU A 69 12.00 13.62 8.17
N ARG A 70 11.78 14.41 9.24
CA ARG A 70 10.53 14.36 10.02
C ARG A 70 9.32 14.82 9.21
N ARG A 71 9.42 15.96 8.51
CA ARG A 71 8.36 16.47 7.64
C ARG A 71 8.05 15.50 6.51
N CYS A 72 9.09 14.94 5.88
CA CYS A 72 8.92 13.94 4.84
C CYS A 72 8.19 12.70 5.35
N ARG A 73 8.58 12.15 6.51
CA ARG A 73 7.88 11.00 7.09
C ARG A 73 6.42 11.30 7.40
N LYS A 74 6.09 12.50 7.90
CA LYS A 74 4.70 12.89 8.12
C LYS A 74 3.90 12.95 6.81
N ALA A 75 4.47 13.56 5.77
CA ALA A 75 3.85 13.60 4.44
C ALA A 75 3.65 12.17 3.88
N CYS A 76 4.66 11.31 4.04
CA CYS A 76 4.60 9.90 3.64
C CYS A 76 3.54 9.11 4.44
N ALA A 77 3.41 9.37 5.74
CA ALA A 77 2.39 8.78 6.59
C ALA A 77 0.98 9.22 6.16
N LEU A 78 0.80 10.51 5.85
CA LEU A 78 -0.46 11.03 5.32
C LEU A 78 -0.82 10.36 3.98
N GLY A 79 0.15 10.21 3.08
CA GLY A 79 -0.04 9.48 1.83
C GLY A 79 -0.48 8.03 2.05
N LEU A 80 0.19 7.32 2.97
CA LEU A 80 -0.16 5.95 3.34
C LEU A 80 -1.53 5.84 4.02
N LEU A 81 -1.94 6.84 4.81
CA LEU A 81 -3.27 6.90 5.41
C LEU A 81 -4.35 7.11 4.37
N LEU A 82 -4.14 8.03 3.42
CA LEU A 82 -5.07 8.23 2.30
C LEU A 82 -5.22 6.96 1.47
N LEU A 83 -4.09 6.29 1.19
CA LEU A 83 -4.08 5.05 0.41
C LEU A 83 -4.74 3.88 1.17
N GLY A 84 -4.43 3.75 2.46
CA GLY A 84 -5.08 2.79 3.35
C GLY A 84 -6.58 3.06 3.51
N GLY A 85 -7.00 4.33 3.48
CA GLY A 85 -8.40 4.73 3.45
C GLY A 85 -9.12 4.32 2.16
N LEU A 86 -8.47 4.51 1.00
CA LEU A 86 -9.00 4.06 -0.29
C LEU A 86 -9.16 2.53 -0.32
N PHE A 87 -8.14 1.77 0.05
CA PHE A 87 -8.23 0.31 0.13
C PHE A 87 -9.21 -0.16 1.21
N GLY A 88 -9.26 0.54 2.35
CA GLY A 88 -10.23 0.30 3.41
C GLY A 88 -11.66 0.51 2.95
N SER A 89 -11.92 1.53 2.11
CA SER A 89 -13.24 1.76 1.52
C SER A 89 -13.69 0.59 0.64
N ILE A 90 -12.77 -0.03 -0.10
CA ILE A 90 -13.05 -1.23 -0.91
C ILE A 90 -13.45 -2.39 0.03
N VAL A 91 -12.71 -2.59 1.12
CA VAL A 91 -13.02 -3.62 2.13
C VAL A 91 -14.40 -3.39 2.75
N VAL A 92 -14.70 -2.17 3.20
CA VAL A 92 -16.00 -1.83 3.81
C VAL A 92 -17.13 -2.01 2.81
N HIS A 93 -16.95 -1.60 1.56
CA HIS A 93 -17.97 -1.74 0.53
C HIS A 93 -18.30 -3.21 0.24
N HIS A 94 -17.28 -4.08 0.12
CA HIS A 94 -17.48 -5.51 -0.07
C HIS A 94 -17.98 -6.22 1.19
N LEU A 95 -17.59 -5.78 2.38
CA LEU A 95 -18.10 -6.30 3.65
C LEU A 95 -19.60 -5.99 3.80
N GLN A 96 -20.03 -4.77 3.50
CA GLN A 96 -21.43 -4.38 3.52
C GLN A 96 -22.26 -5.21 2.53
N ARG A 97 -21.72 -5.45 1.34
CA ARG A 97 -22.35 -6.28 0.31
C ARG A 97 -22.45 -7.76 0.74
N GLY A 98 -21.40 -8.30 1.36
CA GLY A 98 -21.40 -9.67 1.89
C GLY A 98 -22.35 -9.87 3.09
N LEU A 99 -22.49 -8.86 3.96
CA LEU A 99 -23.46 -8.90 5.05
C LEU A 99 -24.91 -8.82 4.55
N SER A 100 -25.16 -8.13 3.43
CA SER A 100 -26.49 -8.08 2.80
C SER A 100 -26.82 -9.33 1.97
N ALA A 101 -25.82 -10.07 1.51
CA ALA A 101 -25.95 -11.27 0.69
C ALA A 101 -25.43 -12.49 1.48
N PHE A 102 -26.24 -12.98 2.41
CA PHE A 102 -25.90 -14.00 3.43
C PHE A 102 -25.42 -15.40 2.92
N ALA A 103 -25.03 -15.59 1.65
CA ALA A 103 -24.75 -16.92 1.11
C ALA A 103 -23.65 -17.02 0.02
N GLU A 104 -22.99 -15.93 -0.39
CA GLU A 104 -21.94 -16.03 -1.42
C GLU A 104 -20.53 -15.94 -0.80
N ALA A 105 -19.65 -16.83 -1.25
CA ALA A 105 -18.26 -16.94 -0.81
C ALA A 105 -17.56 -15.56 -0.81
N PRO A 106 -16.62 -15.30 0.13
CA PRO A 106 -15.97 -14.00 0.22
C PRO A 106 -15.31 -13.65 -1.12
N HIS A 107 -15.80 -12.56 -1.73
CA HIS A 107 -15.31 -12.10 -3.02
C HIS A 107 -13.79 -11.89 -2.93
N PRO A 108 -12.98 -12.36 -3.90
CA PRO A 108 -11.51 -12.23 -3.84
C PRO A 108 -11.04 -10.78 -3.64
N ALA A 109 -11.82 -9.80 -4.11
CA ALA A 109 -11.59 -8.37 -3.89
C ALA A 109 -11.54 -7.96 -2.41
N PHE A 110 -12.29 -8.64 -1.53
CA PHE A 110 -12.25 -8.41 -0.08
C PHE A 110 -10.90 -8.80 0.52
N VAL A 111 -10.41 -10.01 0.19
CA VAL A 111 -9.11 -10.50 0.67
C VAL A 111 -7.98 -9.61 0.16
N GLN A 112 -8.03 -9.20 -1.11
CA GLN A 112 -7.04 -8.30 -1.72
C GLN A 112 -7.03 -6.93 -1.05
N GLY A 113 -8.21 -6.33 -0.84
CA GLY A 113 -8.34 -5.06 -0.13
C GLY A 113 -7.85 -5.12 1.31
N ALA A 114 -8.14 -6.22 2.03
CA ALA A 114 -7.69 -6.42 3.40
C ALA A 114 -6.16 -6.54 3.49
N VAL A 115 -5.55 -7.32 2.58
CA VAL A 115 -4.09 -7.47 2.51
C VAL A 115 -3.40 -6.13 2.21
N LEU A 116 -3.94 -5.34 1.28
CA LEU A 116 -3.42 -4.00 0.95
C LEU A 116 -3.60 -3.00 2.09
N THR A 117 -4.70 -3.08 2.83
CA THR A 117 -4.93 -2.21 3.99
C THR A 117 -3.98 -2.56 5.13
N LEU A 118 -3.79 -3.86 5.41
CA LEU A 118 -2.85 -4.33 6.43
C LEU A 118 -1.40 -4.00 6.06
N SER A 119 -1.02 -4.08 4.78
CA SER A 119 0.33 -3.71 4.34
C SER A 119 0.57 -2.20 4.50
N CYS A 120 -0.42 -1.36 4.19
CA CYS A 120 -0.36 0.08 4.44
C CYS A 120 -0.24 0.41 5.93
N LEU A 121 -1.02 -0.26 6.80
CA LEU A 121 -0.95 -0.09 8.25
C LEU A 121 0.40 -0.57 8.82
N GLY A 122 0.89 -1.72 8.38
CA GLY A 122 2.22 -2.22 8.74
C GLY A 122 3.33 -1.26 8.32
N GLY A 123 3.23 -0.73 7.11
CA GLY A 123 4.12 0.30 6.61
C GLY A 123 4.08 1.60 7.43
N LEU A 124 2.88 2.04 7.83
CA LEU A 124 2.68 3.21 8.69
C LEU A 124 3.34 3.00 10.07
N LEU A 125 3.15 1.82 10.66
CA LEU A 125 3.77 1.43 11.92
C LEU A 125 5.30 1.44 11.81
N ILE A 126 5.87 0.89 10.74
CA ILE A 126 7.32 0.92 10.49
C ILE A 126 7.79 2.37 10.35
N LEU A 127 7.10 3.19 9.58
CA LEU A 127 7.47 4.57 9.30
C LEU A 127 7.45 5.46 10.57
N LEU A 128 6.45 5.26 11.44
CA LEU A 128 6.24 6.02 12.67
C LEU A 128 6.96 5.42 13.90
N TRP A 129 7.44 4.18 13.82
CA TRP A 129 8.17 3.50 14.90
C TRP A 129 9.27 4.34 15.55
N PRO A 130 10.10 5.11 14.80
CA PRO A 130 11.17 5.90 15.40
C PRO A 130 10.68 7.15 16.14
N GLU A 131 9.46 7.64 15.84
CA GLU A 131 8.87 8.77 16.56
C GLU A 131 8.29 8.33 17.90
N ARG A 132 7.85 7.08 18.02
CA ARG A 132 7.29 6.50 19.25
C ARG A 132 8.34 6.14 20.31
N ARG A 133 9.62 6.08 19.93
CA ARG A 133 10.76 5.78 20.81
C ARG A 133 11.55 7.02 21.26
N ARG A 134 11.07 8.22 20.96
CA ARG A 134 11.61 9.49 21.46
C ARG A 134 10.71 10.03 22.53
#